data_AF-A0A0N0TLH3-F1
#
_entry.id   AF-A0A0N0TLH3-F1
#
_cell.length_a   1.000
_cell.length_b   1.000
_cell.length_c   1.000
_cell.angle_alpha   90.00
_cell.angle_beta   90.00
_cell.angle_gamma   90.00
#
_symmetry.space_group_name_H-M   'P 1'
#
loop_
_entity.id
_entity.type
_entity.pdbx_description
1 polymer ?
#
loop_
_entity_poly.entity_id
_entity_poly.type
_entity_poly.pdbx_seq_one_letter_code
_entity_poly.pdbx_strand_id
1 'polypeptide(L)'
;SRAGAKAKVDNNYFKNSRDVLGTFYTNEAGYWHVSGNIFDNVTWSAPGSENNPAGPDVKSTTTVSVPYSFTLDQATCVPSIVSRTAGANTGLKESNGAC
;
A
#
# COMPACT_ATOMS: atom_id res chain seq x y z
N SER A 1 3.99 -5.10 -7.68
CA SER A 1 4.35 -4.45 -8.94
C SER A 1 5.05 -5.45 -9.84
N ARG A 2 4.96 -5.34 -11.16
CA ARG A 2 5.51 -6.30 -12.13
C ARG A 2 5.97 -5.57 -13.39
N ALA A 3 6.81 -6.20 -14.20
CA ALA A 3 7.14 -5.77 -15.55
C ALA A 3 7.60 -4.30 -15.65
N GLY A 4 8.55 -3.91 -14.80
CA GLY A 4 9.11 -2.56 -14.74
C GLY A 4 8.19 -1.48 -14.15
N ALA A 5 6.93 -1.80 -13.83
CA ALA A 5 5.98 -0.84 -13.30
C ALA A 5 6.44 -0.25 -11.95
N LYS A 6 6.07 1.01 -11.69
CA LYS A 6 6.41 1.73 -10.47
C LYS A 6 5.14 2.13 -9.72
N ALA A 7 5.03 1.73 -8.46
CA ALA A 7 3.90 2.08 -7.60
C ALA A 7 4.34 3.02 -6.48
N LYS A 8 3.53 4.05 -6.17
CA LYS A 8 3.64 4.80 -4.92
C LYS A 8 2.60 4.26 -3.95
N VAL A 9 3.03 3.83 -2.77
CA VAL A 9 2.19 3.18 -1.76
C VAL A 9 2.40 3.94 -0.46
N ASP A 10 1.55 4.92 -0.21
CA ASP A 10 1.67 5.82 0.94
C ASP A 10 0.48 5.67 1.91
N ASN A 11 0.77 5.69 3.21
CA ASN A 11 -0.21 5.78 4.30
C ASN A 11 -1.36 4.75 4.28
N ASN A 12 -1.10 3.52 3.83
CA ASN A 12 -2.08 2.44 3.89
C ASN A 12 -2.04 1.69 5.23
N TYR A 13 -3.14 1.03 5.58
CA TYR A 13 -3.22 0.12 6.72
C TYR A 13 -3.48 -1.30 6.23
N PHE A 14 -2.46 -2.15 6.28
CA PHE A 14 -2.58 -3.57 5.94
C PHE A 14 -2.79 -4.37 7.23
N LYS A 15 -3.88 -5.14 7.30
CA LYS A 15 -4.23 -5.95 8.47
C LYS A 15 -4.48 -7.40 8.10
N ASN A 16 -4.00 -8.35 8.89
CA ASN A 16 -4.31 -9.78 8.77
C ASN A 16 -4.15 -10.31 7.33
N SER A 17 -3.06 -9.91 6.67
CA SER A 17 -2.84 -10.14 5.25
C SER A 17 -1.49 -10.81 5.01
N ARG A 18 -1.31 -11.43 3.85
CA ARG A 18 -0.05 -12.07 3.45
C ARG A 18 0.47 -11.42 2.16
N ASP A 19 1.78 -11.16 2.12
CA ASP A 19 2.50 -10.73 0.92
C ASP A 19 1.88 -9.49 0.23
N VAL A 20 1.60 -8.44 1.02
CA VAL A 20 0.82 -7.27 0.57
C VAL A 20 1.52 -6.34 -0.42
N LEU A 21 2.84 -6.48 -0.58
CA LEU A 21 3.65 -5.73 -1.54
C LEU A 21 4.80 -6.61 -2.03
N GLY A 22 5.15 -6.51 -3.31
CA GLY A 22 6.22 -7.30 -3.90
C GLY A 22 6.03 -7.47 -5.40
N THR A 23 6.83 -8.36 -5.98
CA THR A 23 6.66 -8.86 -7.35
C THR A 23 6.21 -10.32 -7.26
N PHE A 24 5.09 -10.67 -7.88
CA PHE A 24 4.51 -12.02 -7.77
C PHE A 24 4.13 -12.58 -9.14
N TYR A 25 4.25 -13.89 -9.30
CA TYR A 25 3.91 -14.65 -10.51
C TYR A 25 4.68 -14.21 -11.76
N THR A 26 5.87 -13.65 -11.61
CA THR A 26 6.76 -13.26 -12.71
C THR A 26 8.19 -13.08 -12.23
N ASN A 27 9.17 -13.30 -13.11
CA ASN A 27 10.57 -12.94 -12.91
C ASN A 27 10.88 -11.48 -13.29
N GLU A 28 9.94 -10.77 -13.94
CA GLU A 28 10.13 -9.37 -14.33
C GLU A 28 9.73 -8.43 -13.18
N ALA A 29 10.74 -7.90 -12.48
CA ALA A 29 10.54 -7.07 -11.31
C ALA A 29 9.72 -5.81 -11.60
N GLY A 30 8.81 -5.47 -10.69
CA GLY A 30 8.32 -4.11 -10.55
C GLY A 30 8.92 -3.43 -9.31
N TYR A 31 8.70 -2.12 -9.20
CA TYR A 31 9.29 -1.26 -8.17
C TYR A 31 8.22 -0.53 -7.36
N TRP A 32 8.60 -0.06 -6.18
CA TRP A 32 7.71 0.69 -5.30
C TRP A 32 8.44 1.80 -4.55
N HIS A 33 7.72 2.89 -4.31
CA HIS A 33 8.08 4.00 -3.43
C HIS A 33 7.09 3.98 -2.26
N VAL A 34 7.57 3.74 -1.04
CA VAL A 34 6.74 3.57 0.16
C VAL A 34 6.97 4.69 1.17
N SER A 35 5.91 5.09 1.86
CA SER A 35 5.98 5.96 3.04
C SER A 35 4.78 5.73 3.96
N GLY A 36 4.98 5.82 5.28
CA GLY A 36 3.89 5.91 6.26
C GLY A 36 2.90 4.74 6.35
N ASN A 37 3.15 3.60 5.70
CA ASN A 37 2.26 2.43 5.77
C ASN A 37 2.36 1.73 7.14
N ILE A 38 1.25 1.14 7.58
CA ILE A 38 1.17 0.27 8.76
C ILE A 38 0.94 -1.16 8.31
N PHE A 39 1.73 -2.08 8.86
CA PHE A 39 1.62 -3.53 8.65
C PHE A 39 1.25 -4.18 9.99
N ASP A 40 -0.05 -4.39 10.23
CA ASP A 40 -0.60 -5.03 11.43
C ASP A 40 -0.90 -6.52 11.15
N ASN A 41 -0.22 -7.42 11.86
CA ASN A 41 -0.36 -8.87 11.65
C ASN A 41 -0.25 -9.27 10.16
N VAL A 42 0.75 -8.71 9.47
CA VAL A 42 1.08 -9.04 8.09
C VAL A 42 2.16 -10.12 8.07
N THR A 43 1.96 -11.14 7.25
CA THR A 43 2.93 -12.22 7.05
C THR A 43 3.59 -12.13 5.68
N TRP A 44 4.83 -12.62 5.61
CA TRP A 44 5.66 -12.55 4.41
C TRP A 44 6.24 -13.94 4.12
N SER A 45 6.14 -14.36 2.86
CA SER A 45 6.78 -15.57 2.37
C SER A 45 8.28 -15.36 2.17
N ALA A 46 9.04 -16.45 2.05
CA ALA A 46 10.40 -16.36 1.54
C ALA A 46 10.39 -16.01 0.04
N PRO A 47 11.39 -15.25 -0.47
CA PRO A 47 11.56 -15.04 -1.89
C PRO A 47 11.76 -16.36 -2.66
N GLY A 48 11.23 -16.42 -3.87
CA GLY A 48 11.41 -17.49 -4.85
C GLY A 48 11.65 -16.93 -6.25
N SER A 49 11.69 -17.80 -7.26
CA SER A 49 12.01 -17.39 -8.64
C SER A 49 11.06 -16.33 -9.22
N GLU A 50 9.78 -16.42 -8.88
CA GLU A 50 8.72 -15.56 -9.41
C GLU A 50 7.89 -14.86 -8.33
N ASN A 51 8.23 -15.07 -7.06
CA ASN A 51 7.54 -14.50 -5.91
C ASN A 51 8.55 -13.84 -4.99
N ASN A 52 8.58 -12.52 -5.00
CA ASN A 52 9.53 -11.67 -4.29
C ASN A 52 8.76 -10.67 -3.43
N PRO A 53 8.32 -11.06 -2.21
CA PRO A 53 7.66 -10.16 -1.29
C PRO A 53 8.60 -9.04 -0.84
N ALA A 54 8.03 -7.86 -0.57
CA ALA A 54 8.79 -6.66 -0.21
C ALA A 54 9.18 -6.59 1.28
N GLY A 55 8.49 -7.36 2.14
CA GLY A 55 8.75 -7.38 3.57
C GLY A 55 9.55 -8.59 4.05
N PRO A 56 9.75 -8.73 5.38
CA PRO A 56 9.17 -7.91 6.44
C PRO A 56 9.78 -6.50 6.55
N ASP A 57 11.01 -6.28 6.09
CA ASP A 57 11.65 -4.96 6.09
C ASP A 57 11.38 -4.21 4.78
N VAL A 58 10.18 -3.64 4.67
CA VAL A 58 9.75 -2.95 3.44
C VAL A 58 10.54 -1.65 3.24
N LYS A 59 11.28 -1.57 2.13
CA LYS A 59 12.02 -0.37 1.69
C LYS A 59 11.60 0.07 0.28
N SER A 60 11.73 1.36 0.00
CA SER A 60 11.56 1.89 -1.35
C SER A 60 12.65 1.37 -2.28
N THR A 61 12.27 0.98 -3.50
CA THR A 61 13.17 0.51 -4.56
C THR A 61 13.21 1.47 -5.75
N THR A 62 12.36 2.49 -5.76
CA THR A 62 12.35 3.58 -6.72
C THR A 62 11.82 4.86 -6.07
N THR A 63 11.94 5.97 -6.80
CA THR A 63 11.17 7.19 -6.56
C THR A 63 10.02 7.29 -7.56
N VAL A 64 8.89 7.85 -7.11
CA VAL A 64 7.71 8.17 -7.92
C VAL A 64 7.25 9.57 -7.55
N SER A 65 7.06 10.42 -8.57
CA SER A 65 6.45 11.74 -8.45
C SER A 65 5.04 11.70 -9.04
N VAL A 66 4.11 12.41 -8.42
CA VAL A 66 2.69 12.40 -8.77
C VAL A 66 2.28 13.82 -9.19
N PRO A 67 1.76 14.04 -10.40
CA PRO A 67 1.53 15.38 -10.95
C PRO A 67 0.20 16.00 -10.51
N TYR A 68 -0.24 15.72 -9.28
CA TYR A 68 -1.45 16.28 -8.69
C TYR A 68 -1.29 16.38 -7.17
N SER A 69 -2.06 17.30 -6.58
CA SER A 69 -2.08 17.49 -5.13
C SER A 69 -3.01 16.47 -4.46
N PHE A 70 -2.63 16.01 -3.28
CA PHE A 70 -3.45 15.17 -2.42
C PHE A 70 -3.03 15.41 -0.96
N THR A 71 -3.94 15.16 -0.03
CA THR A 71 -3.66 15.17 1.41
C THR A 71 -3.75 13.74 1.91
N LEU A 72 -2.74 13.28 2.64
CA LEU A 72 -2.74 11.96 3.23
C LEU A 72 -3.39 12.00 4.62
N ASP A 73 -4.31 11.07 4.86
CA ASP A 73 -4.72 10.74 6.21
C ASP A 73 -3.58 10.05 6.96
N GLN A 74 -3.56 10.17 8.29
CA GLN A 74 -2.68 9.34 9.11
C GLN A 74 -3.07 7.87 8.94
N ALA A 75 -2.09 6.99 8.67
CA ALA A 75 -2.38 5.58 8.38
C ALA A 75 -3.18 4.89 9.49
N THR A 76 -2.97 5.28 10.76
CA THR A 76 -3.76 4.79 11.92
C THR A 76 -5.25 5.11 11.84
N CYS A 77 -5.61 6.24 11.21
CA CYS A 77 -7.00 6.66 11.03
C CYS A 77 -7.71 5.97 9.85
N VAL A 78 -6.95 5.50 8.86
CA VAL A 78 -7.47 4.98 7.58
C VAL A 78 -8.57 3.92 7.77
N PRO A 79 -8.45 2.91 8.66
CA PRO A 79 -9.53 1.94 8.87
C PRO A 79 -10.86 2.59 9.31
N SER A 80 -10.81 3.58 10.21
CA SER A 80 -12.02 4.28 10.68
C SER A 80 -12.57 5.25 9.64
N ILE A 81 -11.72 5.89 8.85
CA ILE A 81 -12.15 6.82 7.80
C ILE A 81 -12.83 6.03 6.68
N VAL A 82 -12.14 5.03 6.11
CA VAL A 82 -12.63 4.22 4.99
C VAL A 82 -13.95 3.53 5.33
N SER A 83 -14.11 3.01 6.55
CA SER A 83 -15.37 2.36 6.97
C SER A 83 -16.59 3.30 7.00
N ARG A 84 -16.39 4.62 7.05
CA ARG A 84 -17.46 5.62 7.09
C ARG A 84 -17.66 6.34 5.75
N THR A 85 -16.67 6.30 4.85
CA THR A 85 -16.67 7.09 3.60
C THR A 85 -16.75 6.22 2.34
N ALA A 86 -16.15 5.03 2.34
CA ALA A 86 -16.10 4.17 1.16
C ALA A 86 -17.37 3.32 1.01
N GLY A 87 -17.84 3.20 -0.23
CA GLY A 87 -18.98 2.36 -0.61
C GLY A 87 -20.25 3.16 -0.94
N ALA A 88 -21.30 2.43 -1.30
CA ALA A 88 -22.60 3.03 -1.60
C ALA A 88 -23.26 3.57 -0.33
N ASN A 89 -24.19 4.51 -0.50
CA ASN A 89 -25.02 5.07 0.58
C ASN A 89 -24.26 5.81 1.70
N THR A 90 -23.00 6.21 1.47
CA THR A 90 -22.24 7.07 2.40
C THR A 90 -22.54 8.55 2.22
N GLY A 91 -23.34 8.92 1.20
CA GLY A 91 -23.61 10.31 0.83
C GLY A 91 -22.47 10.96 0.07
N LEU A 92 -21.63 10.17 -0.60
CA LEU A 92 -20.41 10.63 -1.30
C LEU A 92 -19.47 11.41 -0.36
N LYS A 93 -19.39 10.97 0.90
CA LYS A 93 -18.47 11.57 1.87
C LYS A 93 -17.04 11.31 1.48
N GLU A 94 -16.22 12.34 1.64
CA GLU A 94 -14.77 12.25 1.54
C GLU A 94 -14.14 12.35 2.94
N SER A 95 -12.85 12.02 3.04
CA SER A 95 -12.10 12.21 4.29
C SER A 95 -11.96 13.70 4.61
N ASN A 96 -12.06 14.03 5.90
CA ASN A 96 -11.69 15.33 6.44
C ASN A 96 -10.47 15.25 7.38
N GLY A 97 -9.74 14.13 7.37
CA GLY A 97 -8.58 13.90 8.25
C GLY A 97 -8.91 13.53 9.69
N ALA A 98 -10.18 13.49 10.09
CA ALA A 98 -10.57 13.21 11.46
C ALA A 98 -10.85 11.71 11.69
N CYS A 99 -10.03 11.10 12.54
CA CYS A 99 -10.41 9.96 13.37
C CYS A 99 -10.39 10.40 14.84
#